data_AF-A0A838VNQ1-F1
#
_entry.id   AF-A0A838VNQ1-F1
#
_cell.length_a   1.000
_cell.length_b   1.000
_cell.length_c   1.000
_cell.angle_alpha   90.00
_cell.angle_beta   90.00
_cell.angle_gamma   90.00
#
_symmetry.space_group_name_H-M   'P 1'
#
loop_
_entity.id
_entity.type
_entity.pdbx_description
1 polymer ?
#
loop_
_entity_poly.entity_id
_entity_poly.type
_entity_poly.pdbx_seq_one_letter_code
_entity_poly.pdbx_strand_id
1 'polypeptide(L)'
;MQSEAEKISLSQDIIKYSEELAEKCQPQGLTGICVGGDETFFDLPVLVMMELATGFILTEAKCENRSYQTWYQQIQQWWTQKGWQCHFMVSDSAPGLIKLALSGLKECECARFVSCSARLSTTYW
;
A
#
# COMPACT_ATOMS: atom_id res chain seq x y z
N MET A 1 -9.34 22.82 24.71
CA MET A 1 -9.27 21.41 25.16
C MET A 1 -10.43 20.68 24.53
N GLN A 2 -10.20 19.87 23.50
CA GLN A 2 -11.26 19.01 22.93
C GLN A 2 -11.64 17.95 23.96
N SER A 3 -12.95 17.71 24.13
CA SER A 3 -13.46 16.79 25.14
C SER A 3 -13.07 15.35 24.78
N GLU A 4 -12.71 14.56 25.79
CA GLU A 4 -12.19 13.20 25.61
C GLU A 4 -13.24 12.26 24.97
N ALA A 5 -14.53 12.52 25.22
CA ALA A 5 -15.65 11.83 24.59
C ALA A 5 -15.73 12.04 23.07
N GLU A 6 -15.43 13.25 22.60
CA GLU A 6 -15.47 13.59 21.17
C GLU A 6 -14.31 12.92 20.40
N LYS A 7 -13.15 12.78 21.04
CA LYS A 7 -12.01 12.02 20.49
C LYS A 7 -12.28 10.53 20.38
N ILE A 8 -12.97 9.96 21.37
CA ILE A 8 -13.35 8.55 21.39
C ILE A 8 -14.37 8.27 20.27
N SER A 9 -15.38 9.14 20.11
CA SER A 9 -16.38 9.03 19.04
C SER A 9 -15.74 9.09 17.65
N LEU A 10 -14.87 10.08 17.42
CA LEU A 10 -14.20 10.25 16.13
C LEU A 10 -13.32 9.04 15.79
N SER A 11 -12.62 8.49 16.78
CA SER A 11 -11.79 7.29 16.59
C SER A 11 -12.63 6.07 16.19
N GLN A 12 -13.82 5.91 16.79
CA GLN A 12 -14.74 4.82 16.45
C GLN A 12 -15.30 4.96 15.03
N ASP A 13 -15.62 6.19 14.62
CA ASP A 13 -16.11 6.46 13.26
C ASP A 13 -15.04 6.17 12.20
N ILE A 14 -13.77 6.48 12.48
CA ILE A 14 -12.64 6.16 11.60
C ILE A 14 -12.48 4.64 11.43
N ILE A 15 -12.52 3.89 12.53
CA ILE A 15 -12.41 2.42 12.51
C ILE A 15 -13.55 1.83 11.68
N LYS A 16 -14.79 2.23 11.98
CA LYS A 16 -15.96 1.74 11.25
C LYS A 16 -15.88 2.04 9.75
N TYR A 17 -15.48 3.27 9.39
CA TYR A 17 -15.31 3.65 7.99
C TYR A 17 -14.23 2.80 7.30
N SER A 18 -13.13 2.49 8.00
CA SER A 18 -12.06 1.65 7.46
C SER A 18 -12.52 0.21 7.19
N GLU A 19 -13.35 -0.35 8.08
CA GLU A 19 -13.93 -1.69 7.93
C GLU A 19 -14.90 -1.74 6.75
N GLU A 20 -15.80 -0.75 6.63
CA GLU A 20 -16.74 -0.65 5.51
C GLU A 20 -16.03 -0.51 4.15
N LEU A 21 -14.92 0.23 4.10
CA LEU A 21 -14.08 0.34 2.91
C LEU A 21 -13.40 -1.00 2.57
N ALA A 22 -12.88 -1.71 3.58
CA ALA A 22 -12.22 -3.00 3.37
C ALA A 22 -13.16 -4.06 2.76
N GLU A 23 -14.44 -4.01 3.11
CA GLU A 23 -15.49 -4.86 2.53
C GLU A 23 -15.84 -4.46 1.09
N LYS A 24 -15.90 -3.15 0.79
CA LYS A 24 -16.21 -2.62 -0.55
C LYS A 24 -15.02 -2.72 -1.51
N CYS A 25 -13.79 -2.74 -1.00
CA CYS A 25 -12.57 -3.04 -1.74
C CYS A 25 -12.45 -4.55 -2.01
N GLN A 26 -13.35 -5.05 -2.86
CA GLN A 26 -13.23 -6.34 -3.50
C GLN A 26 -12.86 -6.13 -4.97
N PRO A 27 -11.82 -6.82 -5.49
CA PRO A 27 -11.46 -6.71 -6.89
C PRO A 27 -12.60 -7.27 -7.73
N GLN A 28 -13.27 -6.39 -8.47
CA GLN A 28 -14.16 -6.79 -9.56
C GLN A 28 -13.25 -7.20 -10.72
N GLY A 29 -13.39 -8.45 -11.18
CA GLY A 29 -12.42 -9.12 -12.05
C GLY A 29 -11.92 -8.25 -13.20
N LEU A 30 -10.58 -8.28 -13.39
CA LEU A 30 -9.74 -7.48 -14.30
C LEU A 30 -9.45 -6.02 -13.89
N THR A 31 -10.01 -5.52 -12.79
CA THR A 31 -9.63 -4.20 -12.27
C THR A 31 -8.37 -4.36 -11.42
N GLY A 32 -7.20 -4.26 -12.05
CA GLY A 32 -5.95 -4.24 -11.31
C GLY A 32 -5.78 -2.96 -10.50
N ILE A 33 -4.88 -3.00 -9.53
CA ILE A 33 -4.58 -1.91 -8.60
C ILE A 33 -3.20 -1.35 -8.87
N CYS A 34 -3.02 -0.10 -8.43
CA CYS A 34 -1.75 0.60 -8.46
C CYS A 34 -1.34 0.88 -7.02
N VAL A 35 -0.14 0.46 -6.64
CA VAL A 35 0.25 0.43 -5.22
C VAL A 35 1.39 1.39 -4.95
N GLY A 36 1.26 2.22 -3.93
CA GLY A 36 2.36 2.94 -3.30
C GLY A 36 2.91 2.11 -2.15
N GLY A 37 4.22 1.92 -2.11
CA GLY A 37 4.91 1.28 -0.99
C GLY A 37 5.99 2.19 -0.44
N ASP A 38 6.02 2.33 0.88
CA ASP A 38 7.03 3.09 1.60
C ASP A 38 7.49 2.36 2.86
N GLU A 39 8.74 2.62 3.26
CA GLU A 39 9.31 2.19 4.54
C GLU A 39 9.44 3.39 5.46
N THR A 40 8.61 3.44 6.51
CA THR A 40 8.71 4.51 7.52
C THR A 40 9.42 4.00 8.76
N PHE A 41 10.19 4.87 9.41
CA PHE A 41 11.01 4.54 10.56
C PHE A 41 10.54 5.34 11.77
N PHE A 42 9.88 4.64 12.71
CA PHE A 42 9.65 5.13 14.06
C PHE A 42 10.64 4.41 14.98
N ASP A 43 10.18 3.59 15.92
CA ASP A 43 11.04 2.74 16.76
C ASP A 43 11.51 1.48 16.02
N LEU A 44 10.61 0.92 15.21
CA LEU A 44 10.87 -0.22 14.32
C LEU A 44 10.49 0.18 12.89
N PRO A 45 11.11 -0.43 11.86
CA PRO A 45 10.67 -0.29 10.48
C PRO A 45 9.19 -0.66 10.33
N VAL A 46 8.46 0.18 9.58
CA VAL A 46 7.04 -0.01 9.27
C VAL A 46 6.88 -0.01 7.76
N LEU A 47 6.30 -1.09 7.24
CA LEU A 47 5.87 -1.16 5.85
C LEU A 47 4.49 -0.53 5.74
N VAL A 48 4.38 0.49 4.89
CA VAL A 48 3.10 1.09 4.51
C VAL A 48 2.86 0.81 3.04
N MET A 49 1.74 0.16 2.73
CA MET A 49 1.29 -0.06 1.37
C MET A 49 -0.10 0.50 1.18
N MET A 50 -0.31 1.21 0.07
CA MET A 50 -1.54 1.96 -0.19
C MET A 50 -1.96 1.80 -1.65
N GLU A 51 -3.25 1.66 -1.89
CA GLU A 51 -3.82 1.75 -3.23
C GLU A 51 -3.90 3.23 -3.66
N LEU A 52 -3.33 3.56 -4.81
CA LEU A 52 -3.06 4.95 -5.21
C LEU A 52 -4.29 5.69 -5.72
N ALA A 53 -5.29 5.01 -6.31
CA ALA A 53 -6.48 5.68 -6.83
C ALA A 53 -7.42 6.17 -5.72
N THR A 54 -7.53 5.40 -4.64
CA THR A 54 -8.43 5.65 -3.50
C THR A 54 -7.72 6.21 -2.28
N GLY A 55 -6.40 6.02 -2.17
CA GLY A 55 -5.65 6.30 -0.96
C GLY A 55 -5.91 5.30 0.17
N PHE A 56 -6.49 4.13 -0.13
CA PHE A 56 -6.79 3.11 0.87
C PHE A 56 -5.51 2.39 1.31
N ILE A 57 -5.25 2.35 2.63
CA ILE A 57 -4.09 1.67 3.19
C ILE A 57 -4.35 0.16 3.22
N LEU A 58 -3.58 -0.57 2.42
CA LEU A 58 -3.65 -2.02 2.29
C LEU A 58 -2.85 -2.72 3.40
N THR A 59 -1.76 -2.13 3.87
CA THR A 59 -0.92 -2.69 4.92
C THR A 59 -0.25 -1.58 5.70
N GLU A 60 -0.31 -1.71 7.02
CA GLU A 60 0.52 -0.97 7.96
C GLU A 60 1.08 -2.00 8.95
N ALA A 61 2.35 -2.39 8.77
CA ALA A 61 2.94 -3.50 9.53
C ALA A 61 4.32 -3.14 10.07
N LYS A 62 4.48 -3.27 11.39
CA LYS A 62 5.77 -3.09 12.07
C LYS A 62 6.56 -4.40 12.04
N CYS A 63 7.84 -4.36 11.68
CA CYS A 63 8.74 -5.51 11.72
C CYS A 63 10.14 -5.09 12.14
N GLU A 64 10.82 -5.93 12.94
CA GLU A 64 12.21 -5.68 13.36
C GLU A 64 13.20 -5.77 12.19
N ASN A 65 12.90 -6.61 11.19
CA ASN A 65 13.76 -6.82 10.04
C ASN A 65 13.06 -6.36 8.75
N ARG A 66 13.68 -5.40 8.04
CA ARG A 66 13.20 -4.85 6.77
C ARG A 66 13.71 -5.61 5.54
N SER A 67 13.41 -6.91 5.51
CA SER A 67 13.79 -7.80 4.42
C SER A 67 12.63 -8.02 3.45
N TYR A 68 12.94 -8.44 2.22
CA TYR A 68 11.92 -8.88 1.29
C TYR A 68 11.01 -9.96 1.88
N GLN A 69 11.57 -10.95 2.58
CA GLN A 69 10.80 -12.07 3.13
C GLN A 69 9.78 -11.60 4.17
N THR A 70 10.20 -10.70 5.07
CA THR A 70 9.31 -10.16 6.11
C THR A 70 8.22 -9.30 5.49
N TRP A 71 8.54 -8.43 4.54
CA TRP A 71 7.53 -7.64 3.80
C TRP A 71 6.57 -8.51 3.00
N TYR A 72 7.08 -9.52 2.31
CA TYR A 72 6.24 -10.44 1.55
C TYR A 72 5.24 -11.15 2.46
N GLN A 73 5.67 -11.60 3.65
CA GLN A 73 4.79 -12.20 4.65
C GLN A 73 3.66 -11.26 5.09
N GLN A 74 3.97 -9.98 5.35
CA GLN A 74 2.96 -9.01 5.79
C GLN A 74 1.88 -8.76 4.72
N ILE A 75 2.27 -8.71 3.45
CA ILE A 75 1.31 -8.42 2.38
C ILE A 75 0.46 -9.64 1.98
N GLN A 76 0.84 -10.86 2.39
CA GLN A 76 0.11 -12.07 1.99
C GLN A 76 -1.35 -12.06 2.42
N GLN A 77 -1.66 -11.39 3.54
CA GLN A 77 -3.00 -11.32 4.13
C GLN A 77 -4.03 -10.81 3.13
N TRP A 78 -3.71 -9.75 2.36
CA TRP A 78 -4.64 -9.20 1.38
C TRP A 78 -4.29 -9.59 -0.05
N TRP A 79 -3.00 -9.82 -0.37
CA TRP A 79 -2.54 -10.14 -1.72
C TRP A 79 -3.03 -11.53 -2.19
N THR A 80 -2.83 -12.56 -1.37
CA THR A 80 -3.13 -13.95 -1.75
C THR A 80 -4.63 -14.26 -1.70
N GLN A 81 -5.36 -13.61 -0.80
CA GLN A 81 -6.76 -13.97 -0.51
C GLN A 81 -7.76 -13.45 -1.53
N LYS A 82 -7.40 -12.38 -2.28
CA LYS A 82 -8.38 -11.60 -3.03
C LYS A 82 -8.17 -11.61 -4.55
N GLY A 83 -7.13 -12.28 -5.08
CA GLY A 83 -6.94 -12.38 -6.53
C GLY A 83 -6.67 -11.04 -7.22
N TRP A 84 -5.99 -10.13 -6.51
CA TRP A 84 -5.60 -8.83 -7.06
C TRP A 84 -4.61 -8.99 -8.21
N GLN A 85 -4.68 -8.08 -9.18
CA GLN A 85 -3.62 -7.84 -10.17
C GLN A 85 -2.98 -6.49 -9.85
N CYS A 86 -1.64 -6.42 -9.81
CA CYS A 86 -0.93 -5.17 -9.58
C CYS A 86 -0.36 -4.69 -10.91
N HIS A 87 -0.78 -3.51 -11.39
CA HIS A 87 -0.27 -2.94 -12.64
C HIS A 87 1.10 -2.30 -12.43
N PHE A 88 1.21 -1.45 -11.40
CA PHE A 88 2.48 -0.82 -11.05
C PHE A 88 2.61 -0.55 -9.56
N MET A 89 3.85 -0.60 -9.09
CA MET A 89 4.23 -0.26 -7.73
C MET A 89 5.16 0.94 -7.75
N VAL A 90 4.77 1.97 -7.02
CA VAL A 90 5.55 3.19 -6.77
C VAL A 90 6.25 3.04 -5.42
N SER A 91 7.57 3.20 -5.39
CA SER A 91 8.35 3.22 -4.15
C SER A 91 9.60 4.09 -4.27
N ASP A 92 10.26 4.33 -3.13
CA ASP A 92 11.54 5.04 -3.00
C ASP A 92 12.76 4.26 -3.51
N SER A 93 12.55 3.10 -4.15
CA SER A 93 13.61 2.19 -4.63
C SER A 93 14.42 1.51 -3.53
N ALA A 94 13.89 1.36 -2.30
CA ALA A 94 14.51 0.51 -1.29
C ALA A 94 14.65 -0.94 -1.81
N PRO A 95 15.79 -1.64 -1.57
CA PRO A 95 16.04 -2.98 -2.11
C PRO A 95 14.97 -4.01 -1.74
N GLY A 96 14.41 -3.91 -0.52
CA GLY A 96 13.31 -4.76 -0.06
C GLY A 96 12.05 -4.55 -0.89
N LEU A 97 11.68 -3.29 -1.14
CA LEU A 97 10.50 -2.90 -1.90
C LEU A 97 10.62 -3.20 -3.40
N ILE A 98 11.79 -2.97 -4.02
CA ILE A 98 12.03 -3.36 -5.42
C ILE A 98 11.83 -4.87 -5.57
N LYS A 99 12.43 -5.65 -4.68
CA LYS A 99 12.29 -7.11 -4.73
C LYS A 99 10.84 -7.54 -4.46
N LEU A 100 10.12 -6.81 -3.60
CA LEU A 100 8.70 -7.01 -3.34
C LEU A 100 7.86 -6.77 -4.60
N ALA A 101 8.10 -5.68 -5.33
CA ALA A 101 7.43 -5.35 -6.58
C ALA A 101 7.66 -6.44 -7.64
N LEU A 102 8.93 -6.77 -7.90
CA LEU A 102 9.31 -7.64 -9.02
C LEU A 102 9.04 -9.13 -8.74
N SER A 103 9.26 -9.59 -7.51
CA SER A 103 9.15 -11.01 -7.15
C SER A 103 7.85 -11.36 -6.40
N GLY A 104 7.31 -10.43 -5.62
CA GLY A 104 6.14 -10.65 -4.77
C GLY A 104 4.82 -10.33 -5.47
N LEU A 105 4.72 -9.15 -6.08
CA LEU A 105 3.52 -8.65 -6.75
C LEU A 105 3.44 -9.01 -8.25
N LYS A 106 3.93 -10.19 -8.61
CA LYS A 106 4.03 -10.76 -9.99
C LYS A 106 3.12 -10.09 -11.03
N GLU A 107 3.70 -9.73 -12.18
CA GLU A 107 3.08 -8.94 -13.29
C GLU A 107 3.06 -7.42 -13.07
N CYS A 108 3.60 -6.95 -11.95
CA CYS A 108 3.77 -5.53 -11.66
C CYS A 108 5.00 -4.92 -12.35
N GLU A 109 4.81 -3.81 -13.07
CA GLU A 109 5.92 -2.94 -13.47
C GLU A 109 6.32 -2.02 -12.29
N CYS A 110 7.58 -2.08 -11.87
CA CYS A 110 8.07 -1.18 -10.83
C CYS A 110 8.38 0.20 -11.44
N ALA A 111 7.43 1.12 -11.37
CA ALA A 111 7.62 2.49 -11.83
C ALA A 111 8.44 3.28 -10.80
N ARG A 112 9.57 3.84 -11.24
CA ARG A 112 10.42 4.69 -10.39
C ARG A 112 9.77 6.06 -10.21
N PHE A 113 9.70 6.55 -8.98
CA PHE A 113 9.48 7.99 -8.77
C PHE A 113 10.74 8.73 -9.23
N VAL A 114 10.70 9.27 -10.46
CA VAL A 114 11.55 10.40 -10.81
C VAL A 114 10.94 11.59 -10.07
N SER A 115 11.70 12.20 -9.17
CA SER A 115 11.28 13.39 -8.42
C SER A 115 10.51 14.36 -9.31
N CYS A 116 9.38 14.86 -8.81
CA CYS A 116 8.53 15.86 -9.43
C CYS A 116 9.33 16.99 -10.11
N SER A 117 9.61 16.83 -11.40
CA SER A 117 9.87 17.88 -12.39
C SER A 117 10.03 17.25 -13.78
N ALA A 118 8.97 16.64 -14.30
CA ALA A 118 8.89 16.36 -15.73
C ALA A 118 7.43 16.15 -16.13
N ARG A 119 6.82 17.24 -16.58
CA ARG A 119 5.84 17.32 -17.66
C ARG A 119 5.31 15.96 -18.15
N LEU A 120 4.10 15.62 -17.73
CA LEU A 120 3.29 14.57 -18.37
C LEU A 120 3.13 14.95 -19.85
N SER A 121 3.96 14.40 -20.74
CA SER A 121 3.58 14.27 -22.15
C SER A 121 2.96 12.90 -22.32
N THR A 122 1.65 12.90 -22.44
CA THR A 122 0.85 11.84 -23.06
C THR A 122 1.57 11.21 -24.24
N THR A 123 2.01 9.96 -24.14
CA THR A 123 1.87 9.01 -25.25
C THR A 123 1.94 7.57 -24.74
N TYR A 124 0.94 6.83 -25.18
CA TYR A 124 0.68 5.41 -25.11
C TYR A 124 1.89 4.46 -25.13
N TRP A 125 1.61 3.29 -24.53
CA TRP A 125 2.33 2.01 -24.49
C TRP A 125 3.26 1.81 -23.29
#